data_AF-A0A7C1ZUC7-F1
#
_entry.id   AF-A0A7C1ZUC7-F1
#
_cell.length_a   1.000
_cell.length_b   1.000
_cell.length_c   1.000
_cell.angle_alpha   90.00
_cell.angle_beta   90.00
_cell.angle_gamma   90.00
#
_symmetry.space_group_name_H-M   'P 1'
#
loop_
_entity.id
_entity.type
_entity.pdbx_description
1 polymer ?
#
loop_
_entity_poly.entity_id
_entity_poly.type
_entity_poly.pdbx_seq_one_letter_code
_entity_poly.pdbx_strand_id
1 'polypeptide(L)'
;RLINISLKELNNRELTEQDYEFIRNFADNLSEVVAGVKKHGRETTVVADVHTDQNTKKCLEEAVGYVDLMLVAYMLPDDRILVGAGPVFSYYEFKHPLHDRLTDEKWRDMLLSNSPERPGWVGTFVAE
;
A
#
# COMPACT_ATOMS: atom_id res chain seq x y z
N ARG A 1 -12.51 2.29 17.71
CA ARG A 1 -13.24 3.47 17.18
C ARG A 1 -13.29 3.46 15.66
N LEU A 2 -12.15 3.39 14.94
CA LEU A 2 -12.12 3.32 13.46
C LEU A 2 -13.05 2.23 12.89
N ILE A 3 -13.06 1.02 13.43
CA ILE A 3 -13.96 -0.07 13.00
C ILE A 3 -15.44 0.37 12.98
N ASN A 4 -15.89 1.09 14.01
CA ASN A 4 -17.28 1.55 14.07
C ASN A 4 -17.59 2.63 13.03
N ILE A 5 -16.62 3.51 12.75
CA ILE A 5 -16.72 4.53 11.70
C ILE A 5 -16.80 3.85 10.33
N SER A 6 -15.89 2.92 10.03
CA SER A 6 -15.91 2.18 8.77
C SER A 6 -17.20 1.40 8.56
N LEU A 7 -17.75 0.79 9.62
CA LEU A 7 -19.05 0.13 9.54
C LEU A 7 -20.20 1.12 9.23
N LYS A 8 -20.17 2.35 9.77
CA LYS A 8 -21.17 3.37 9.42
C LYS A 8 -21.06 3.78 7.95
N GLU A 9 -19.85 4.05 7.48
CA GLU A 9 -19.57 4.41 6.07
C GLU A 9 -20.05 3.31 5.12
N LEU A 10 -19.72 2.04 5.40
CA LEU A 10 -20.16 0.88 4.60
C LEU A 10 -21.68 0.69 4.59
N ASN A 11 -22.37 1.10 5.67
CA ASN A 11 -23.83 1.05 5.74
C ASN A 11 -24.49 2.35 5.25
N ASN A 12 -23.73 3.24 4.59
CA ASN A 12 -24.17 4.55 4.11
C ASN A 12 -24.91 5.35 5.20
N ARG A 13 -24.34 5.40 6.41
CA ARG A 13 -24.86 6.19 7.53
C ARG A 13 -24.01 7.43 7.72
N GLU A 14 -24.66 8.53 8.09
CA GLU A 14 -23.94 9.77 8.38
C GLU A 14 -22.98 9.62 9.55
N LEU A 15 -21.80 10.23 9.38
CA LEU A 15 -20.80 10.38 10.42
C LEU A 15 -21.08 11.65 11.23
N THR A 16 -20.80 11.59 12.52
CA THR A 16 -20.90 12.75 13.41
C THR A 16 -19.68 13.66 13.26
N GLU A 17 -19.76 14.93 13.66
CA GLU A 17 -18.58 15.82 13.70
C GLU A 17 -17.43 15.23 14.53
N GLN A 18 -17.75 14.55 15.63
CA GLN A 18 -16.76 13.86 16.46
C GLN A 18 -16.08 12.71 15.73
N ASP A 19 -16.78 12.02 14.82
CA ASP A 19 -16.19 10.98 13.98
C ASP A 19 -15.21 11.61 12.99
N TYR A 20 -15.58 12.72 12.34
CA TYR A 20 -14.69 13.46 11.44
C TYR A 20 -13.46 14.03 12.15
N GLU A 21 -13.63 14.66 13.31
CA GLU A 21 -12.50 15.16 14.12
C GLU A 21 -11.54 14.04 14.50
N PHE A 22 -12.08 12.87 14.86
CA PHE A 22 -11.25 11.71 15.20
C PHE A 22 -10.45 11.21 13.99
N ILE A 23 -11.05 11.13 12.80
CA ILE A 23 -10.34 10.72 11.57
C ILE A 23 -9.24 11.73 11.24
N ARG A 24 -9.55 13.04 11.24
CA ARG A 24 -8.58 14.10 10.90
C ARG A 24 -7.36 14.09 11.81
N ASN A 25 -7.57 13.85 13.11
CA ASN A 25 -6.51 13.87 14.11
C ASN A 25 -5.93 12.47 14.38
N PHE A 26 -6.32 11.44 13.62
CA PHE A 26 -5.85 10.08 13.86
C PHE A 26 -4.33 9.94 13.68
N ALA A 27 -3.77 10.68 12.71
CA ALA A 27 -2.33 10.68 12.45
C ALA A 27 -1.50 11.15 13.65
N ASP A 28 -2.00 12.12 14.42
CA ASP A 28 -1.32 12.62 15.62
C ASP A 28 -1.21 11.52 16.68
N ASN A 29 -2.25 10.69 16.83
CA ASN A 29 -2.22 9.54 17.74
C ASN A 29 -1.21 8.47 17.31
N LEU A 30 -0.93 8.36 16.00
CA LEU A 30 0.04 7.41 15.47
C LEU A 30 1.48 7.94 15.56
N SER A 31 1.65 9.26 15.60
CA SER A 31 2.96 9.92 15.60
C SER A 31 3.83 9.49 16.79
N GLU A 32 3.22 9.28 17.96
CA GLU A 32 3.89 8.79 19.16
C GLU A 32 4.35 7.33 19.02
N VAL A 33 3.56 6.48 18.34
CA VAL A 33 3.87 5.05 18.14
C VAL A 33 5.11 4.88 17.28
N VAL A 34 5.30 5.74 16.29
CA VAL A 34 6.44 5.69 15.36
C VAL A 34 7.62 6.56 15.82
N ALA A 35 7.53 7.17 17.01
CA ALA A 35 8.59 7.96 17.59
C ALA A 35 9.81 7.07 17.90
N GLY A 36 10.97 7.45 17.36
CA GLY A 36 12.21 6.69 17.54
C GLY A 36 12.49 5.62 16.47
N VAL A 37 11.55 5.34 15.55
CA VAL A 37 11.82 4.49 14.38
C VAL A 37 12.80 5.23 13.46
N LYS A 38 13.99 4.63 13.24
CA LYS A 38 15.00 5.15 12.31
C LYS A 38 14.43 5.24 10.90
N LYS A 39 15.02 6.10 10.05
CA LYS A 39 14.61 6.29 8.65
C LYS A 39 14.39 4.97 7.89
N HIS A 40 15.29 4.00 8.06
CA HIS A 40 15.20 2.66 7.44
C HIS A 40 13.93 1.89 7.82
N GLY A 41 13.41 2.06 9.04
CA GLY A 41 12.18 1.40 9.50
C GLY A 41 10.90 2.06 9.01
N ARG A 42 11.00 3.12 8.18
CA ARG A 42 9.87 3.83 7.58
C ARG A 42 9.83 3.70 6.07
N GLU A 43 10.77 2.96 5.49
CA GLU A 43 10.80 2.74 4.05
C GLU A 43 9.74 1.73 3.66
N THR A 44 8.92 2.08 2.68
CA THR A 44 7.83 1.22 2.18
C THR A 44 8.31 0.28 1.08
N THR A 45 9.49 0.55 0.51
CA THR A 45 10.08 -0.22 -0.59
C THR A 45 10.78 -1.47 -0.07
N VAL A 46 10.00 -2.51 0.23
CA VAL A 46 10.47 -3.77 0.80
C VAL A 46 10.23 -4.93 -0.16
N VAL A 47 11.03 -5.98 -0.05
CA VAL A 47 10.93 -7.20 -0.86
C VAL A 47 11.08 -8.46 -0.02
N ALA A 48 10.40 -9.54 -0.43
CA ALA A 48 10.52 -10.84 0.20
C ALA A 48 10.47 -11.99 -0.81
N ASP A 49 11.39 -12.96 -0.65
CA ASP A 49 11.28 -14.28 -1.26
C ASP A 49 10.20 -15.09 -0.51
N VAL A 50 9.09 -15.35 -1.19
CA VAL A 50 7.95 -16.10 -0.63
C VAL A 50 7.92 -17.56 -1.08
N HIS A 51 8.68 -17.93 -2.12
CA HIS A 51 8.72 -19.29 -2.64
C HIS A 51 10.00 -19.58 -3.43
N THR A 52 10.58 -20.76 -3.21
CA THR A 52 11.77 -21.24 -3.93
C THR A 52 11.45 -22.44 -4.83
N ASP A 53 11.70 -22.31 -6.13
CA ASP A 53 11.62 -23.39 -7.12
C ASP A 53 13.03 -23.94 -7.46
N GLN A 54 13.31 -25.13 -6.94
CA GLN A 54 14.59 -25.81 -7.11
C GLN A 54 14.81 -26.39 -8.53
N ASN A 55 13.76 -26.59 -9.32
CA ASN A 55 13.86 -27.15 -10.66
C ASN A 55 14.32 -26.08 -11.65
N THR A 56 13.71 -24.89 -11.58
CA THR A 56 14.06 -23.77 -12.47
C THR A 56 15.15 -22.85 -11.90
N LYS A 57 15.58 -23.09 -10.65
CA LYS A 57 16.56 -22.27 -9.92
C LYS A 57 16.12 -20.80 -9.83
N LYS A 58 14.83 -20.59 -9.53
CA LYS A 58 14.23 -19.27 -9.33
C LYS A 58 13.53 -19.19 -7.97
N CYS A 59 13.39 -17.97 -7.45
CA CYS A 59 12.48 -17.62 -6.37
C CYS A 59 11.30 -16.79 -6.91
N LEU A 60 10.21 -16.75 -6.15
CA LEU A 60 9.12 -15.80 -6.31
C LEU A 60 9.36 -14.67 -5.31
N GLU A 61 9.55 -13.46 -5.81
CA GLU A 61 9.69 -12.25 -5.02
C GLU A 61 8.34 -11.53 -5.02
N GLU A 62 7.87 -11.13 -3.83
CA GLU A 62 6.78 -10.19 -3.65
C GLU A 62 7.36 -8.90 -3.05
N ALA A 63 6.98 -7.75 -3.60
CA ALA A 63 7.57 -6.48 -3.22
C ALA A 63 6.58 -5.31 -3.28
N VAL A 64 6.93 -4.26 -2.53
CA VAL A 64 6.26 -2.96 -2.58
C VAL A 64 7.20 -1.95 -3.20
N GLY A 65 6.73 -1.16 -4.17
CA GLY A 65 7.49 -0.07 -4.77
C GLY A 65 7.25 1.27 -4.09
N TYR A 66 7.44 2.36 -4.84
CA TYR A 66 7.05 3.71 -4.39
C TYR A 66 5.52 3.83 -4.32
N VAL A 67 5.01 4.58 -3.35
CA VAL A 67 3.56 4.71 -3.15
C VAL A 67 2.88 5.36 -4.35
N ASP A 68 1.74 4.80 -4.75
CA ASP A 68 0.87 5.40 -5.75
C ASP A 68 -0.20 6.27 -5.06
N LEU A 69 -0.84 7.15 -5.81
CA LEU A 69 -2.03 7.87 -5.35
C LEU A 69 -3.29 7.10 -5.79
N MET A 70 -4.11 6.68 -4.82
CA MET A 70 -5.43 6.13 -5.11
C MET A 70 -6.49 7.22 -4.99
N LEU A 71 -7.40 7.25 -5.96
CA LEU A 71 -8.62 8.04 -5.94
C LEU A 71 -9.82 7.11 -5.83
N VAL A 72 -10.68 7.32 -4.84
CA VAL A 72 -11.91 6.54 -4.64
C VAL A 72 -13.09 7.49 -4.65
N ALA A 73 -13.93 7.40 -5.69
CA ALA A 73 -15.21 8.09 -5.71
C ALA A 73 -16.25 7.26 -4.94
N TYR A 74 -16.92 7.87 -3.96
CA TYR A 74 -17.97 7.22 -3.18
C TYR A 74 -19.12 8.20 -2.91
N MET A 75 -20.31 7.66 -2.72
CA MET A 75 -21.53 8.43 -2.50
C MET A 75 -21.79 8.56 -1.00
N LEU A 76 -22.24 9.74 -0.59
CA LEU A 76 -22.70 10.02 0.76
C LEU A 76 -24.20 9.72 0.92
N PRO A 77 -24.73 9.69 2.16
CA PRO A 77 -26.15 9.48 2.42
C PRO A 77 -27.07 10.55 1.81
N ASP A 78 -26.53 11.72 1.47
CA ASP A 78 -27.23 12.85 0.84
C ASP A 78 -27.02 12.92 -0.69
N ASP A 79 -26.69 11.79 -1.31
CA ASP A 79 -26.46 11.62 -2.76
C ASP A 79 -25.29 12.41 -3.36
N ARG A 80 -24.48 13.10 -2.54
CA ARG A 80 -23.25 13.74 -3.01
C ARG A 80 -22.16 12.71 -3.30
N ILE A 81 -21.46 12.89 -4.41
CA ILE A 81 -20.23 12.13 -4.70
C ILE A 81 -19.04 12.87 -4.10
N LEU A 82 -18.28 12.19 -3.26
CA LEU A 82 -16.99 12.62 -2.77
C LEU A 82 -15.87 11.79 -3.38
N VAL A 83 -14.67 12.37 -3.47
CA VAL A 83 -13.46 11.67 -3.88
C VAL A 83 -12.49 11.65 -2.70
N GLY A 84 -12.23 10.46 -2.19
CA GLY A 84 -11.12 10.21 -1.27
C GLY A 84 -9.82 10.06 -2.05
N ALA A 85 -8.75 10.69 -1.56
CA ALA A 85 -7.42 10.62 -2.16
C ALA A 85 -6.39 10.25 -1.10
N GLY A 86 -5.54 9.26 -1.37
CA GLY A 86 -4.53 8.84 -0.40
C GLY A 86 -3.47 7.91 -0.98
N PRO A 87 -2.32 7.79 -0.30
CA PRO A 87 -1.24 6.92 -0.74
C PRO A 87 -1.62 5.44 -0.58
N VAL A 88 -1.27 4.63 -1.56
CA VAL A 88 -1.40 3.16 -1.52
C VAL A 88 -0.09 2.50 -1.93
N PHE A 89 0.12 1.26 -1.51
CA PHE A 89 1.30 0.49 -1.90
C PHE A 89 1.21 0.02 -3.34
N SER A 90 2.30 0.17 -4.08
CA SER A 90 2.45 -0.40 -5.41
C SER A 90 2.96 -1.83 -5.32
N TYR A 91 2.15 -2.78 -5.77
CA TYR A 91 2.45 -4.20 -5.64
C TYR A 91 3.24 -4.76 -6.83
N TYR A 92 4.24 -5.59 -6.54
CA TYR A 92 5.05 -6.32 -7.50
C TYR A 92 5.12 -7.80 -7.11
N GLU A 93 4.99 -8.68 -8.09
CA GLU A 93 5.18 -10.12 -7.94
C GLU A 93 5.90 -10.63 -9.20
N PHE A 94 7.09 -11.21 -9.03
CA PHE A 94 7.90 -11.66 -10.17
C PHE A 94 8.86 -12.78 -9.80
N LYS A 95 9.27 -13.57 -10.80
CA LYS A 95 10.27 -14.62 -10.62
C LYS A 95 11.67 -14.04 -10.76
N HIS A 96 12.56 -14.34 -9.82
CA HIS A 96 13.95 -13.86 -9.79
C HIS A 96 14.94 -15.03 -9.68
N PRO A 97 16.21 -14.90 -10.14
CA PRO A 97 17.20 -15.97 -9.98
C PRO A 97 17.51 -16.30 -8.51
N LEU A 98 17.48 -17.59 -8.17
CA LEU A 98 17.66 -18.06 -6.79
C LEU A 98 19.01 -17.67 -6.17
N HIS A 99 20.05 -17.53 -6.99
CA HIS A 99 21.39 -17.14 -6.54
C HIS A 99 21.53 -15.63 -6.31
N ASP A 100 20.52 -14.84 -6.67
CA ASP A 100 20.49 -13.38 -6.54
C ASP A 100 19.25 -12.90 -5.79
N ARG A 101 18.82 -13.62 -4.75
CA ARG A 101 17.72 -13.18 -3.87
C ARG A 101 17.91 -11.72 -3.46
N LEU A 102 16.82 -10.96 -3.53
CA LEU A 102 16.88 -9.52 -3.33
C LEU A 102 16.96 -9.16 -1.85
N THR A 103 17.69 -8.08 -1.58
CA THR A 103 17.57 -7.30 -0.35
C THR A 103 16.80 -6.03 -0.67
N ASP A 104 16.27 -5.34 0.35
CA ASP A 104 15.57 -4.06 0.14
C ASP A 104 16.45 -3.03 -0.59
N GLU A 105 17.76 -3.02 -0.36
CA GLU A 105 18.71 -2.17 -1.09
C GLU A 105 18.76 -2.50 -2.59
N LYS A 106 18.94 -3.78 -2.94
CA LYS A 106 18.94 -4.22 -4.34
C LYS A 106 17.60 -3.96 -5.01
N TRP A 107 16.51 -4.12 -4.27
CA TRP A 107 15.16 -3.85 -4.76
C TRP A 107 14.98 -2.36 -5.09
N ARG A 108 15.44 -1.45 -4.22
CA ARG A 108 15.42 -0.01 -4.50
C ARG A 108 16.25 0.36 -5.73
N ASP A 109 17.42 -0.24 -5.91
CA ASP A 109 18.23 -0.01 -7.11
C ASP A 109 17.54 -0.53 -8.38
N MET A 110 16.86 -1.67 -8.28
CA MET A 110 16.07 -2.25 -9.38
C MET A 110 14.87 -1.36 -9.74
N LEU A 111 14.16 -0.81 -8.76
CA LEU A 111 13.05 0.14 -8.97
C LEU A 111 13.47 1.37 -9.77
N LEU A 112 14.70 1.85 -9.60
CA LEU A 112 15.21 3.06 -10.28
C LEU A 112 15.75 2.78 -11.68
N SER A 113 16.14 1.55 -11.98
CA SER A 113 16.87 1.20 -13.20
C SER A 113 16.04 0.39 -14.19
N ASN A 114 15.41 -0.68 -13.72
CA ASN A 114 14.64 -1.60 -14.55
C ASN A 114 13.63 -2.35 -13.66
N SER A 115 12.60 -1.62 -13.21
CA SER A 115 11.56 -2.21 -12.37
C SER A 115 10.81 -3.31 -13.14
N PRO A 116 10.53 -4.47 -12.52
CA PRO A 116 9.69 -5.50 -13.12
C PRO A 116 8.30 -4.96 -13.47
N GLU A 117 7.65 -5.59 -14.44
CA GLU A 117 6.24 -5.30 -14.71
C GLU A 117 5.38 -5.70 -13.49
N ARG A 118 4.38 -4.87 -13.19
CA ARG A 118 3.39 -5.20 -12.16
C ARG A 118 2.46 -6.30 -12.68
N PRO A 119 1.87 -7.11 -11.79
CA PRO A 119 0.94 -8.16 -12.20
C PRO A 119 -0.22 -7.60 -13.03
N GLY A 120 -0.57 -8.28 -14.12
CA GLY A 120 -1.55 -7.75 -15.09
C GLY A 120 -2.93 -7.43 -14.50
N TRP A 121 -3.31 -8.07 -13.38
CA TRP A 121 -4.58 -7.79 -12.71
C TRP A 121 -4.64 -6.38 -12.09
N VAL A 122 -3.49 -5.74 -11.83
CA VAL A 122 -3.40 -4.35 -11.34
C VAL A 122 -3.95 -3.36 -12.37
N GLY A 123 -3.87 -3.68 -13.66
CA GLY A 123 -4.44 -2.87 -14.75
C GLY A 123 -5.96 -2.73 -14.71
N THR A 124 -6.66 -3.44 -13.83
CA THR A 124 -8.11 -3.26 -13.64
C THR A 124 -8.49 -2.01 -12.84
N PHE A 125 -7.53 -1.42 -12.11
CA PHE A 125 -7.78 -0.25 -11.26
C PHE A 125 -6.68 0.81 -11.29
N VAL A 126 -5.51 0.52 -11.88
CA VAL A 126 -4.47 1.53 -12.12
C VAL A 126 -4.66 2.18 -13.48
N ALA A 127 -4.63 3.52 -13.50
CA ALA A 127 -4.59 4.32 -14.71
C ALA A 127 -3.16 4.88 -14.90
N GLU A 128 -2.67 4.84 -16.14
CA GLU A 128 -1.37 5.41 -16.55
C GLU A 128 -1.45 6.90 -16.92
#